data_AF-A0A929X7S9-F1
#
_entry.id   AF-A0A929X7S9-F1
#
_cell.length_a   1.000
_cell.length_b   1.000
_cell.length_c   1.000
_cell.angle_alpha   90.00
_cell.angle_beta   90.00
_cell.angle_gamma   90.00
#
_symmetry.space_group_name_H-M   'P 1'
#
loop_
_entity.id
_entity.type
_entity.pdbx_description
1 polymer ?
#
loop_
_entity_poly.entity_id
_entity_poly.type
_entity_poly.pdbx_seq_one_letter_code
_entity_poly.pdbx_strand_id
1 'polypeptide(L)'
;MFIEPIQSMKAIESLSELKKAEKTDEKSIVGDKLPFKSMFLDAIEDVKETNNQVNIDAEKLATGRSDNLHQYSIDITRAQLSLELLVELRNKALESYNEIMRLGI
;
A
#
# COMPACT_ATOMS: atom_id res chain seq x y z
N MET A 1 49.21 -45.05 6.02
CA MET A 1 48.47 -44.77 7.25
C MET A 1 48.34 -43.26 7.35
N PHE A 2 47.26 -42.72 6.80
CA PHE A 2 46.90 -41.31 6.92
C PHE A 2 45.59 -41.29 7.67
N ILE A 3 45.59 -40.64 8.84
CA ILE A 3 44.38 -40.39 9.60
C ILE A 3 43.66 -39.25 8.86
N GLU A 4 42.54 -39.56 8.23
CA GLU A 4 41.65 -38.52 7.72
C GLU A 4 40.98 -37.83 8.92
N PRO A 5 41.09 -36.49 9.06
CA PRO A 5 40.47 -35.79 10.17
C PRO A 5 38.95 -35.79 10.02
N ILE A 6 38.26 -36.09 11.12
CA ILE A 6 36.81 -36.11 11.23
C ILE A 6 36.28 -34.72 10.89
N GLN A 7 35.51 -34.59 9.80
CA GLN A 7 34.79 -33.36 9.48
C GLN A 7 33.76 -33.08 10.57
N SER A 8 33.87 -31.93 11.24
CA SER A 8 32.90 -31.48 12.22
C SER A 8 31.50 -31.38 11.59
N MET A 9 30.50 -31.81 12.34
CA MET A 9 29.11 -32.01 11.91
C MET A 9 28.51 -30.79 11.20
N LYS A 10 28.24 -30.92 9.89
CA LYS A 10 27.47 -29.94 9.07
C LYS A 10 26.09 -29.59 9.63
N ALA A 11 25.56 -30.39 10.56
CA ALA A 11 24.27 -30.16 11.19
C ALA A 11 24.25 -28.94 12.15
N ILE A 12 25.40 -28.51 12.68
CA ILE A 12 25.46 -27.36 13.60
C ILE A 12 25.60 -26.03 12.83
N GLU A 13 26.22 -26.07 11.64
CA GLU A 13 26.28 -24.93 10.71
C GLU A 13 24.90 -24.57 10.17
N SER A 14 24.11 -25.57 9.73
CA SER A 14 22.74 -25.33 9.25
C SER A 14 21.81 -24.83 10.37
N LEU A 15 21.99 -25.29 11.61
CA LEU A 15 21.23 -24.79 12.76
C LEU A 15 21.61 -23.35 13.14
N SER A 16 22.86 -22.95 12.88
CA SER A 16 23.33 -21.57 13.07
C SER A 16 22.82 -20.63 11.99
N GLU A 17 22.70 -21.10 10.74
CA GLU A 17 22.07 -20.36 9.64
C GLU A 17 20.56 -20.19 9.85
N LEU A 18 19.85 -21.22 10.34
CA LEU A 18 18.44 -21.13 10.70
C LEU A 18 18.19 -20.19 11.89
N LYS A 19 19.08 -20.16 12.90
CA LYS A 19 19.00 -19.20 14.02
C LYS A 19 19.34 -17.77 13.61
N LYS A 20 20.11 -17.57 12.54
CA LYS A 20 20.39 -16.25 11.95
C LYS A 20 19.21 -15.75 11.10
N ALA A 21 18.43 -16.67 10.54
CA ALA A 21 17.15 -16.36 9.88
C ALA A 21 16.06 -15.92 10.87
N GLU A 22 16.03 -16.45 12.11
CA GLU A 22 15.08 -15.99 13.14
C GLU A 22 15.46 -14.64 13.78
N LYS A 23 16.73 -14.21 13.73
CA LYS A 23 17.17 -12.91 14.27
C LYS A 23 17.10 -11.72 13.31
N THR A 24 16.44 -11.89 12.16
CA THR A 24 16.27 -10.81 11.17
C THR A 24 14.84 -10.25 11.12
N ASP A 25 13.88 -10.83 11.84
CA ASP A 25 12.49 -10.36 11.88
C ASP A 25 12.10 -9.55 13.13
N GLU A 26 13.05 -8.94 13.83
CA GLU A 26 12.78 -7.92 14.88
C GLU A 26 13.04 -6.48 14.40
N LYS A 27 13.16 -6.25 13.08
CA LYS A 27 13.46 -4.93 12.52
C LYS A 27 12.46 -4.43 11.47
N SER A 28 11.18 -4.74 11.66
CA SER A 28 10.07 -4.23 10.83
C SER A 28 8.89 -3.68 11.64
N ILE A 29 9.14 -2.83 12.64
CA ILE A 29 8.09 -2.01 13.28
C ILE A 29 8.57 -0.59 13.66
N VAL A 30 9.57 -0.04 12.96
CA VAL A 30 9.95 1.38 13.13
C VAL A 30 10.17 2.01 11.76
N GLY A 31 9.06 2.15 11.03
CA GLY A 31 8.88 3.15 9.99
C GLY A 31 7.60 3.90 10.34
N ASP A 32 7.76 5.03 11.02
CA ASP A 32 6.75 5.92 11.56
C ASP A 32 5.78 6.48 10.49
N LYS A 33 4.91 5.63 9.96
CA LYS A 33 3.73 6.01 9.19
C LYS A 33 2.53 5.40 9.89
N LEU A 34 1.77 6.24 10.58
CA LEU A 34 0.46 5.86 11.12
C LEU A 34 -0.32 5.13 10.01
N PRO A 35 -0.76 3.87 10.20
CA PRO A 35 -1.35 3.05 9.14
C PRO A 35 -2.56 3.71 8.46
N PHE A 36 -3.34 4.46 9.24
CA PHE A 36 -4.45 5.26 8.73
C PHE A 36 -3.99 6.47 7.91
N LYS A 37 -2.93 7.16 8.34
CA LYS A 37 -2.38 8.33 7.63
C LYS A 37 -1.87 7.93 6.26
N SER A 38 -1.15 6.81 6.14
CA SER A 38 -0.71 6.30 4.84
C SER A 38 -1.90 5.98 3.94
N MET A 39 -2.86 5.19 4.44
CA MET A 39 -4.05 4.82 3.67
C MET A 39 -4.85 6.04 3.20
N PHE A 40 -4.98 7.07 4.04
CA PHE A 40 -5.67 8.31 3.68
C PHE A 40 -4.89 9.13 2.63
N LEU A 41 -3.57 9.19 2.73
CA LEU A 41 -2.72 9.84 1.72
C LEU A 41 -2.79 9.10 0.38
N ASP A 42 -2.76 7.78 0.41
CA ASP A 42 -2.89 6.93 -0.77
C ASP A 42 -4.25 7.16 -1.44
N ALA A 43 -5.34 7.22 -0.69
CA ALA A 43 -6.67 7.53 -1.24
C ALA A 43 -6.76 8.92 -1.89
N ILE A 44 -6.03 9.92 -1.37
CA ILE A 44 -5.95 11.26 -1.99
C ILE A 44 -5.16 11.17 -3.32
N GLU A 45 -4.06 10.42 -3.33
CA GLU A 45 -3.25 10.20 -4.52
C GLU A 45 -4.06 9.46 -5.61
N ASP A 46 -4.82 8.43 -5.23
CA ASP A 46 -5.70 7.68 -6.12
C ASP A 46 -6.75 8.58 -6.78
N VAL A 47 -7.40 9.48 -6.03
CA VAL A 47 -8.36 10.44 -6.60
C VAL A 47 -7.69 11.36 -7.60
N LYS A 48 -6.47 11.83 -7.32
CA LYS A 48 -5.72 12.70 -8.21
C LYS A 48 -5.32 11.97 -9.48
N GLU A 49 -4.81 10.74 -9.37
CA GLU A 49 -4.37 9.94 -10.50
C GLU A 49 -5.56 9.56 -11.40
N THR A 50 -6.64 9.06 -10.81
CA THR A 50 -7.85 8.68 -11.56
C THR A 50 -8.48 9.88 -12.28
N ASN A 51 -8.57 11.05 -11.63
CA ASN A 51 -9.03 12.28 -12.30
C ASN A 51 -8.11 12.70 -13.44
N ASN A 52 -6.78 12.62 -13.25
CA ASN A 52 -5.83 12.95 -14.30
C ASN A 52 -5.97 12.01 -15.51
N GLN A 53 -6.16 10.71 -15.25
CA GLN A 53 -6.38 9.71 -16.29
C GLN A 53 -7.66 10.00 -17.10
N VAL A 54 -8.77 10.32 -16.42
CA VAL A 54 -10.02 10.74 -17.06
C VAL A 54 -9.81 11.96 -17.95
N ASN A 55 -9.07 12.97 -17.49
CA ASN A 55 -8.78 14.16 -18.29
C ASN A 55 -7.94 13.86 -19.53
N ILE A 56 -6.91 13.04 -19.38
CA ILE A 56 -6.04 12.60 -20.48
C ILE A 56 -6.87 11.85 -21.53
N ASP A 57 -7.74 10.93 -21.09
CA ASP A 57 -8.53 10.13 -22.02
C ASP A 57 -9.67 10.93 -22.65
N ALA A 58 -10.27 11.89 -21.94
CA ALA A 58 -11.17 12.89 -22.51
C ALA A 58 -10.49 13.71 -23.61
N GLU A 59 -9.25 14.15 -23.39
CA GLU A 59 -8.49 14.91 -24.39
C GLU A 59 -8.19 14.06 -25.63
N LYS A 60 -7.78 12.80 -25.45
CA LYS A 60 -7.52 11.88 -26.57
C LYS A 60 -8.79 11.59 -27.38
N LEU A 61 -9.93 11.44 -26.72
CA LEU A 61 -11.23 11.26 -27.37
C LEU A 61 -11.62 12.53 -28.16
N ALA A 62 -11.51 13.70 -27.54
CA ALA A 62 -11.86 14.99 -28.18
C ALA A 62 -10.96 15.33 -29.37
N THR A 63 -9.68 14.93 -29.32
CA THR A 63 -8.71 15.12 -30.41
C THR A 63 -8.77 14.04 -31.49
N GLY A 64 -9.62 13.02 -31.33
CA GLY A 64 -9.73 11.88 -32.24
C GLY A 64 -8.49 10.98 -32.26
N ARG A 65 -7.63 11.07 -31.25
CA ARG A 65 -6.44 10.22 -31.07
C ARG A 65 -6.76 8.89 -30.37
N SER A 66 -7.98 8.76 -29.84
CA SER A 66 -8.54 7.55 -29.26
C SER A 66 -10.02 7.48 -29.60
N ASP A 67 -10.53 6.29 -29.91
CA ASP A 67 -11.97 6.00 -30.07
C ASP A 67 -12.50 5.12 -28.92
N ASN A 68 -11.70 4.95 -27.87
CA ASN A 68 -11.97 3.96 -26.84
C ASN A 68 -12.89 4.52 -25.73
N LEU A 69 -14.16 4.73 -26.08
CA LEU A 69 -15.19 5.22 -25.15
C LEU A 69 -15.43 4.27 -23.95
N HIS A 70 -15.22 2.97 -24.14
CA HIS A 70 -15.33 1.98 -23.08
C HIS A 70 -14.28 2.19 -22.00
N GLN A 71 -13.02 2.40 -22.41
CA GLN A 71 -11.93 2.67 -21.48
C GLN A 71 -12.22 3.95 -20.67
N TYR A 72 -12.60 5.03 -21.35
CA TYR A 72 -12.99 6.28 -20.71
C TYR A 72 -14.15 6.12 -19.70
N SER A 73 -15.17 5.33 -20.03
CA SER A 73 -16.29 5.06 -19.13
C SER A 73 -15.84 4.30 -17.87
N ILE A 74 -14.92 3.35 -18.02
CA ILE A 74 -14.32 2.64 -16.89
C ILE A 74 -13.50 3.60 -16.04
N ASP A 75 -12.70 4.47 -16.65
CA ASP A 75 -11.85 5.42 -15.94
C ASP A 75 -12.67 6.45 -15.16
N ILE A 76 -13.79 6.95 -15.72
CA ILE A 76 -14.75 7.78 -14.97
C ILE A 76 -15.30 7.01 -13.77
N THR A 77 -15.71 5.77 -13.97
CA THR A 77 -16.29 4.97 -12.89
C THR A 77 -15.29 4.76 -11.76
N ARG A 78 -14.01 4.51 -12.09
CA ARG A 78 -12.93 4.44 -11.10
C ARG A 78 -12.73 5.76 -10.38
N ALA A 79 -12.66 6.88 -11.10
CA ALA A 79 -12.50 8.20 -10.50
C ALA A 79 -13.64 8.54 -9.52
N GLN A 80 -14.88 8.20 -9.89
CA GLN A 80 -16.04 8.39 -9.03
C GLN A 80 -15.97 7.52 -7.77
N LEU A 81 -15.60 6.24 -7.91
CA LEU A 81 -15.46 5.32 -6.78
C LEU A 81 -14.33 5.77 -5.83
N SER A 82 -13.17 6.18 -6.36
CA SER A 82 -12.06 6.70 -5.55
C SER A 82 -12.48 7.94 -4.77
N LEU A 83 -13.26 8.83 -5.38
CA LEU A 83 -13.77 10.02 -4.71
C LEU A 83 -14.75 9.67 -3.59
N GLU A 84 -15.66 8.72 -3.83
CA GLU A 84 -16.60 8.23 -2.82
C GLU A 84 -15.86 7.64 -1.62
N LEU A 85 -14.87 6.78 -1.87
CA LEU A 85 -14.00 6.22 -0.83
C LEU A 85 -13.31 7.31 -0.01
N LEU A 86 -12.75 8.33 -0.66
CA LEU A 86 -12.11 9.45 0.04
C LEU A 86 -13.09 10.21 0.93
N VAL A 87 -14.33 10.43 0.46
CA VAL A 87 -15.37 11.09 1.25
C VAL A 87 -15.75 10.25 2.47
N GLU A 88 -15.92 8.95 2.31
CA GLU A 88 -16.17 8.03 3.43
C GLU A 88 -15.03 8.06 4.45
N LEU A 89 -13.77 7.99 3.99
CA LEU A 89 -12.60 8.07 4.87
C LEU A 89 -12.52 9.41 5.60
N ARG A 90 -12.81 10.52 4.91
CA ARG A 90 -12.88 11.86 5.52
C ARG A 90 -13.94 11.90 6.61
N ASN A 91 -15.15 11.42 6.33
CA ASN A 91 -16.24 11.39 7.31
C ASN A 91 -15.85 10.54 8.51
N LYS A 92 -15.26 9.35 8.27
CA LYS A 92 -14.85 8.46 9.34
C LYS A 92 -13.75 9.06 10.22
N ALA A 93 -12.79 9.76 9.61
CA ALA A 93 -11.76 10.47 10.36
C ALA A 93 -12.35 11.54 11.30
N LEU A 94 -13.32 12.31 10.83
CA LEU A 94 -14.01 13.33 11.62
C LEU A 94 -14.86 12.70 12.74
N GLU A 95 -15.59 11.62 12.44
CA GLU A 95 -16.33 10.86 13.45
C GLU A 95 -15.41 10.33 14.55
N SER A 96 -14.31 9.68 14.19
CA SER A 96 -13.35 9.14 15.16
C SER A 96 -12.71 10.23 16.00
N TYR A 97 -12.41 11.40 15.41
CA TYR A 97 -11.94 12.55 16.17
C TYR A 97 -13.00 13.04 17.18
N ASN A 98 -14.24 13.19 16.75
CA ASN A 98 -15.35 13.60 17.62
C ASN A 98 -15.64 12.57 18.72
N GLU A 99 -15.50 11.28 18.43
CA GLU A 99 -15.64 10.19 19.41
C GLU A 99 -14.59 10.30 20.51
N ILE A 100 -13.32 10.48 20.15
CA ILE A 100 -12.22 10.68 21.10
C ILE A 100 -12.47 11.91 21.97
N MET A 101 -12.92 13.01 21.36
CA MET A 101 -13.27 14.22 22.11
C MET A 101 -14.45 14.02 23.07
N ARG A 102 -15.41 13.15 22.73
CA ARG A 102 -16.53 12.82 23.62
C ARG A 102 -16.13 11.91 24.78
N LEU A 103 -15.14 11.04 24.57
CA LEU A 103 -14.58 10.18 25.64
C LEU A 103 -13.64 10.96 26.58
N GLY A 104 -13.05 12.07 26.11
CA GLY A 104 -12.06 12.89 26.83
C GLY A 104 -12.62 13.94 27.78
N ILE A 105 -13.86 13.79 28.23
CA ILE A 105 -14.58 14.67 29.18
C ILE A 105 -15.24 13.86 30.28
#